data_AF-A0A9W6NUN1-F1
#
_entry.id   AF-A0A9W6NUN1-F1
#
_cell.length_a   1.000
_cell.length_b   1.000
_cell.length_c   1.000
_cell.angle_alpha   90.00
_cell.angle_beta   90.00
_cell.angle_gamma   90.00
#
_symmetry.space_group_name_H-M   'P 1'
#
loop_
_entity.id
_entity.type
_entity.pdbx_description
1 polymer ?
#
loop_
_entity_poly.entity_id
_entity_poly.type
_entity_poly.pdbx_seq_one_letter_code
_entity_poly.pdbx_strand_id
1 'polypeptide(L)'
;MSTRPTQAVIAVLRMSGVQDVQIDSSHPHTDDAAVVVRVGKSLLYLHELRTAEHLAEPWTEAAKLIKSLPMFSARDAVKPIEGMPDPAVITHASGKPICQVNAVNDRGGQPFLRVQLGRLIYEVRDQHALVSCMETFRDARTMARLVFKPKRATARNTEPVRAATEALGPPTDAAPKRATSPRTRPRTTQPDARQPHRDRRQTP
;
A
#
# COMPACT_ATOMS: atom_id res chain seq x y z
N MET A 1 -6.54 23.29 -18.60
CA MET A 1 -6.74 21.95 -17.99
C MET A 1 -7.37 22.17 -16.62
N SER A 2 -8.67 21.89 -16.46
CA SER A 2 -9.37 22.04 -15.18
C SER A 2 -9.00 20.86 -14.28
N THR A 3 -8.21 21.10 -13.23
CA THR A 3 -7.92 20.10 -12.20
C THR A 3 -9.23 19.76 -11.50
N ARG A 4 -9.70 18.51 -11.63
CA ARG A 4 -10.85 18.03 -10.86
C ARG A 4 -10.55 18.22 -9.37
N PRO A 5 -11.54 18.64 -8.56
CA PRO A 5 -11.35 18.74 -7.12
C PRO A 5 -10.99 17.37 -6.56
N THR A 6 -9.77 17.26 -6.00
CA THR A 6 -9.30 16.03 -5.35
C THR A 6 -9.98 15.94 -3.99
N GLN A 7 -10.99 15.09 -3.87
CA GLN A 7 -11.61 14.82 -2.57
C GLN A 7 -10.59 14.09 -1.68
N ALA A 8 -10.38 14.62 -0.47
CA ALA A 8 -9.56 13.99 0.55
C ALA A 8 -10.47 13.47 1.67
N VAL A 9 -10.32 12.20 2.02
CA VAL A 9 -11.04 11.54 3.11
C VAL A 9 -10.04 11.20 4.21
N ILE A 10 -10.38 11.55 5.45
CA ILE A 10 -9.62 11.21 6.66
C ILE A 10 -10.54 10.35 7.53
N ALA A 11 -10.03 9.24 8.04
CA ALA A 11 -10.75 8.39 8.98
C ALA A 11 -10.13 8.52 10.38
N VAL A 12 -11.00 8.65 11.38
CA VAL A 12 -10.61 8.76 12.79
C VAL A 12 -11.14 7.55 13.54
N LEU A 13 -10.24 6.76 14.11
CA LEU A 13 -10.54 5.61 14.96
C LEU A 13 -10.34 6.01 16.41
N ARG A 14 -11.40 6.00 17.20
CA ARG A 14 -11.32 6.21 18.65
C ARG A 14 -11.24 4.88 19.35
N MET A 15 -10.26 4.73 20.24
CA MET A 15 -9.94 3.44 20.86
C MET A 15 -9.81 3.58 22.36
N SER A 16 -10.41 2.64 23.07
CA SER A 16 -10.30 2.48 24.52
C SER A 16 -10.30 0.99 24.87
N GLY A 17 -9.51 0.60 25.87
CA GLY A 17 -9.35 -0.77 26.33
C GLY A 17 -8.52 -1.62 25.37
N VAL A 18 -8.54 -2.94 25.59
CA VAL A 18 -7.90 -3.90 24.70
C VAL A 18 -8.62 -3.92 23.36
N GLN A 19 -7.86 -3.84 22.27
CA GLN A 19 -8.41 -3.81 20.91
C GLN A 19 -8.54 -5.23 20.34
N ASP A 20 -9.62 -5.47 19.60
CA ASP A 20 -9.76 -6.67 18.76
C ASP A 20 -8.88 -6.49 17.52
N VAL A 21 -7.75 -7.20 17.50
CA VAL A 21 -6.71 -7.08 16.50
C VAL A 21 -6.45 -8.42 15.83
N GLN A 22 -6.19 -8.38 14.53
CA GLN A 22 -5.82 -9.57 13.78
C GLN A 22 -4.79 -9.17 12.73
N ILE A 23 -3.78 -10.03 12.56
CA ILE A 23 -2.73 -9.85 11.57
C ILE A 23 -2.74 -11.10 10.69
N ASP A 24 -2.78 -10.88 9.39
CA ASP A 24 -2.77 -11.95 8.40
C ASP A 24 -1.85 -11.57 7.23
N SER A 25 -1.58 -12.53 6.36
CA SER A 25 -0.84 -12.32 5.13
C SER A 25 -1.61 -12.84 3.93
N SER A 26 -1.55 -12.11 2.83
CA SER A 26 -2.12 -12.49 1.55
C SER A 26 -0.99 -12.69 0.54
N HIS A 27 -1.08 -13.75 -0.26
CA HIS A 27 -0.12 -14.11 -1.31
C HIS A 27 1.37 -13.99 -0.90
N PRO A 28 1.79 -14.62 0.21
CA PRO A 28 3.14 -14.43 0.72
C PRO A 28 4.20 -14.85 -0.30
N HIS A 29 5.30 -14.09 -0.33
CA HIS A 29 6.45 -14.32 -1.24
C HIS A 29 6.16 -14.13 -2.73
N THR A 30 5.08 -13.46 -3.10
CA THR A 30 4.77 -13.05 -4.48
C THR A 30 4.94 -11.54 -4.64
N ASP A 31 4.85 -11.03 -5.87
CA ASP A 31 4.81 -9.58 -6.11
C ASP A 31 3.49 -8.94 -5.63
N ASP A 32 2.43 -9.74 -5.46
CA ASP A 32 1.13 -9.33 -4.90
C ASP A 32 1.02 -9.56 -3.38
N ALA A 33 2.16 -9.80 -2.72
CA ALA A 33 2.18 -10.05 -1.29
C ALA A 33 1.63 -8.85 -0.51
N ALA A 34 0.81 -9.13 0.50
CA ALA A 34 0.33 -8.12 1.42
C ALA A 34 0.31 -8.64 2.86
N VAL A 35 0.60 -7.76 3.82
CA VAL A 35 0.28 -7.99 5.24
C VAL A 35 -0.97 -7.20 5.56
N VAL A 36 -1.97 -7.87 6.14
CA VAL A 36 -3.26 -7.28 6.48
C VAL A 36 -3.32 -7.10 7.99
N VAL A 37 -3.55 -5.87 8.44
CA VAL A 37 -3.73 -5.53 9.85
C VAL A 37 -5.16 -5.08 10.06
N ARG A 38 -5.91 -5.84 10.86
CA ARG A 38 -7.26 -5.51 11.31
C ARG A 38 -7.17 -4.94 12.72
N VAL A 39 -7.80 -3.78 12.92
CA VAL A 39 -8.03 -3.18 14.26
C VAL A 39 -9.50 -2.79 14.33
N GLY A 40 -10.29 -3.57 15.07
CA GLY A 40 -11.74 -3.48 15.06
C GLY A 40 -12.31 -3.65 13.64
N LYS A 41 -12.94 -2.59 13.11
CA LYS A 41 -13.55 -2.52 11.77
C LYS A 41 -12.65 -1.85 10.71
N SER A 42 -11.39 -1.53 11.05
CA SER A 42 -10.42 -1.00 10.09
C SER A 42 -9.50 -2.11 9.60
N LEU A 43 -9.27 -2.14 8.28
CA LEU A 43 -8.31 -3.00 7.60
C LEU A 43 -7.24 -2.14 6.93
N LEU A 44 -5.98 -2.46 7.24
CA LEU A 44 -4.81 -1.82 6.68
C LEU A 44 -3.98 -2.86 5.91
N TYR A 45 -3.88 -2.69 4.61
CA TYR A 45 -3.03 -3.49 3.74
C TYR A 45 -1.66 -2.83 3.62
N LEU A 46 -0.62 -3.58 3.94
CA LEU A 46 0.78 -3.21 3.76
C LEU A 46 1.31 -4.02 2.58
N HIS A 47 1.93 -3.36 1.61
CA HIS A 47 2.48 -4.03 0.42
C HIS A 47 4.00 -4.08 0.40
N GLU A 48 4.65 -3.46 1.38
CA GLU A 48 6.11 -3.35 1.44
C GLU A 48 6.63 -3.41 2.87
N LEU A 49 7.79 -4.07 3.06
CA LEU A 49 8.48 -4.13 4.35
C LEU A 49 8.80 -2.74 4.89
N ARG A 50 9.33 -1.86 4.03
CA ARG A 50 9.70 -0.49 4.41
C ARG A 50 8.51 0.30 4.95
N THR A 51 7.34 0.10 4.36
CA THR A 51 6.09 0.73 4.83
C THR A 51 5.73 0.20 6.22
N ALA A 52 5.80 -1.12 6.43
CA ALA A 52 5.50 -1.73 7.73
C ALA A 52 6.46 -1.24 8.84
N GLU A 53 7.75 -1.10 8.54
CA GLU A 53 8.73 -0.56 9.47
C GLU A 53 8.46 0.91 9.81
N HIS A 54 8.16 1.72 8.80
CA HIS A 54 7.81 3.14 8.95
C HIS A 54 6.55 3.34 9.78
N LEU A 55 5.53 2.49 9.61
CA LEU A 55 4.28 2.58 10.36
C LEU A 55 4.39 2.10 11.81
N ALA A 56 5.40 1.28 12.14
CA ALA A 56 5.64 0.84 13.52
C ALA A 56 6.35 1.90 14.38
N GLU A 57 7.11 2.80 13.76
CA GLU A 57 7.85 3.88 14.44
C GLU A 57 6.96 4.82 15.27
N PRO A 58 5.86 5.41 14.76
CA PRO A 58 5.02 6.32 15.54
C PRO A 58 4.40 5.65 16.77
N TRP A 59 4.17 4.34 16.77
CA TRP A 59 3.70 3.64 17.97
C TRP A 59 4.79 3.53 19.04
N THR A 60 6.05 3.40 18.64
CA THR A 60 7.19 3.44 19.57
C THR A 60 7.37 4.84 20.15
N GLU A 61 7.14 5.88 19.35
CA GLU A 61 7.15 7.27 19.83
C GLU A 61 5.99 7.55 20.79
N ALA A 62 4.78 7.07 20.48
CA ALA A 62 3.61 7.18 21.36
C ALA A 62 3.82 6.47 22.70
N ALA A 63 4.58 5.37 22.74
CA ALA A 63 4.94 4.66 23.96
C ALA A 63 5.63 5.58 24.99
N LYS A 64 6.44 6.54 24.54
CA LYS A 64 7.13 7.50 25.42
C LYS A 64 6.14 8.42 26.15
N LEU A 65 4.94 8.58 25.60
CA LEU A 65 3.86 9.40 26.15
C LEU A 65 2.82 8.59 26.93
N ILE A 66 3.00 7.29 27.13
CA ILE A 66 2.01 6.40 27.77
C ILE A 66 1.56 6.88 29.15
N LYS A 67 2.46 7.51 29.92
CA LYS A 67 2.17 8.04 31.26
C LYS A 67 1.19 9.21 31.26
N SER A 68 0.97 9.85 30.11
CA SER A 68 -0.04 10.91 29.96
C SER A 68 -1.46 10.36 29.76
N LEU A 69 -1.59 9.06 29.48
CA LEU A 69 -2.87 8.39 29.32
C LEU A 69 -3.37 7.81 30.65
N PRO A 70 -4.69 7.83 30.90
CA PRO A 70 -5.28 7.09 31.99
C PRO A 70 -5.05 5.59 31.79
N MET A 71 -4.99 4.84 32.90
CA MET A 71 -4.90 3.38 32.84
C MET A 71 -6.14 2.77 32.17
N PHE A 72 -7.32 3.30 32.49
CA PHE A 72 -8.60 2.91 31.89
C PHE A 72 -9.41 4.15 31.52
N SER A 73 -9.98 4.16 30.31
CA SER A 73 -10.99 5.15 29.93
C SER A 73 -12.40 4.59 30.09
N ALA A 74 -13.37 5.47 30.31
CA ALA A 74 -14.77 5.09 30.27
C ALA A 74 -15.10 4.57 28.87
N ARG A 75 -15.77 3.40 28.76
CA ARG A 75 -16.21 2.84 27.47
C ARG A 75 -17.11 3.82 26.69
N ASP A 76 -17.85 4.62 27.43
CA ASP A 76 -18.68 5.73 26.94
C ASP A 76 -17.90 6.82 26.20
N ALA A 77 -16.56 6.86 26.30
CA ALA A 77 -15.73 7.79 25.54
C ALA A 77 -15.67 7.46 24.04
N VAL A 78 -16.11 6.25 23.64
CA VAL A 78 -16.18 5.79 22.25
C VAL A 78 -17.61 5.36 21.93
N LYS A 79 -18.54 6.33 21.87
CA LYS A 79 -19.92 6.05 21.45
C LYS A 79 -20.04 6.11 19.92
N PRO A 80 -20.73 5.13 19.29
CA PRO A 80 -21.19 5.25 17.92
C PRO A 80 -22.02 6.53 17.75
N ILE A 81 -21.99 7.10 16.56
CA ILE A 81 -22.87 8.22 16.22
C ILE A 81 -24.26 7.64 16.00
N GLU A 82 -25.23 8.10 16.79
CA GLU A 82 -26.61 7.60 16.72
C GLU A 82 -27.18 7.77 15.29
N GLY A 83 -27.81 6.71 14.78
CA GLY A 83 -28.36 6.68 13.42
C GLY A 83 -27.32 6.49 12.30
N MET A 84 -26.02 6.41 12.61
CA MET A 84 -24.97 6.13 11.64
C MET A 84 -24.40 4.72 11.85
N PRO A 85 -24.45 3.83 10.84
CA PRO A 85 -23.78 2.54 10.94
C PRO A 85 -22.27 2.78 11.07
N ASP A 86 -21.61 2.03 11.94
CA ASP A 86 -20.15 2.13 12.11
C ASP A 86 -19.45 1.88 10.77
N PRO A 87 -18.72 2.85 10.22
CA PRO A 87 -18.06 2.69 8.94
C PRO A 87 -16.89 1.70 9.07
N ALA A 88 -16.82 0.75 8.13
CA ALA A 88 -15.61 -0.03 7.92
C ALA A 88 -14.63 0.78 7.06
N VAL A 89 -13.35 0.78 7.43
CA VAL A 89 -12.32 1.55 6.72
C VAL A 89 -11.31 0.59 6.14
N ILE A 90 -11.10 0.65 4.83
CA ILE A 90 -10.05 -0.12 4.15
C ILE A 90 -9.02 0.86 3.63
N THR A 91 -7.76 0.66 4.01
CA THR A 91 -6.64 1.51 3.59
C THR A 91 -5.52 0.65 3.02
N HIS A 92 -4.99 1.06 1.88
CA HIS A 92 -3.76 0.51 1.33
C HIS A 92 -2.63 1.49 1.63
N ALA A 93 -1.66 1.07 2.44
CA ALA A 93 -0.47 1.86 2.70
C ALA A 93 0.68 1.39 1.81
N SER A 94 1.33 2.36 1.18
CA SER A 94 2.52 2.16 0.35
C SER A 94 3.50 3.32 0.57
N GLY A 95 4.78 3.08 0.29
CA GLY A 95 5.85 4.05 0.45
C GLY A 95 6.04 4.52 1.89
N LYS A 96 5.96 5.83 2.10
CA LYS A 96 6.20 6.49 3.40
C LYS A 96 5.10 7.50 3.69
N PRO A 97 3.92 7.06 4.19
CA PRO A 97 2.86 7.98 4.56
C PRO A 97 3.32 8.93 5.68
N ILE A 98 2.69 10.10 5.76
CA ILE A 98 2.95 11.06 6.83
C ILE A 98 2.58 10.42 8.17
N CYS A 99 3.53 10.34 9.08
CA CYS A 99 3.31 9.79 10.43
C CYS A 99 3.54 10.88 11.47
N GLN A 100 2.60 11.03 12.41
CA GLN A 100 2.69 12.02 13.48
C GLN A 100 2.09 11.47 14.76
N VAL A 101 2.64 11.91 15.90
CA VAL A 101 2.14 11.57 17.24
C VAL A 101 1.99 12.87 18.01
N ASN A 102 0.79 13.10 18.54
CA ASN A 102 0.50 14.29 19.33
C ASN A 102 -0.25 13.89 20.61
N ALA A 103 0.18 14.41 21.76
CA ALA A 103 -0.65 14.38 22.96
C ALA A 103 -1.69 15.49 22.88
N VAL A 104 -2.96 15.15 23.13
CA VAL A 104 -4.06 16.09 23.09
C VAL A 104 -4.71 16.16 24.46
N ASN A 105 -4.65 17.35 25.06
CA ASN A 105 -5.34 17.69 26.30
C ASN A 105 -6.51 18.60 25.96
N ASP A 106 -7.71 18.02 25.86
CA ASP A 106 -8.91 18.81 25.61
C ASP A 106 -9.37 19.49 26.91
N ARG A 107 -9.79 20.76 26.84
CA ARG A 107 -10.19 21.52 28.03
C ARG A 107 -11.52 20.95 28.56
N GLY A 108 -11.44 20.17 29.63
CA GLY A 108 -12.59 19.50 30.24
C GLY A 108 -12.81 18.05 29.77
N GLY A 109 -11.95 17.53 28.88
CA GLY A 109 -11.95 16.14 28.44
C GLY A 109 -10.83 15.31 29.06
N GLN A 110 -10.92 13.98 28.93
CA GLN A 110 -9.79 13.10 29.26
C GLN A 110 -8.67 13.26 28.21
N PRO A 111 -7.39 13.27 28.64
CA PRO A 111 -6.26 13.34 27.72
C PRO A 111 -6.25 12.10 26.81
N PHE A 112 -5.77 12.28 25.58
CA PHE A 112 -5.63 11.19 24.62
C PHE A 112 -4.42 11.41 23.71
N LEU A 113 -3.92 10.33 23.10
CA LEU A 113 -2.88 10.42 22.08
C LEU A 113 -3.51 10.33 20.70
N ARG A 114 -3.06 11.19 19.79
CA ARG A 114 -3.40 11.14 18.38
C ARG A 114 -2.21 10.59 17.60
N VAL A 115 -2.35 9.38 17.08
CA VAL A 115 -1.36 8.74 16.20
C VAL A 115 -1.89 8.76 14.77
N GLN A 116 -1.27 9.56 13.92
CA GLN A 116 -1.64 9.68 12.51
C GLN A 116 -0.74 8.79 11.65
N LEU A 117 -1.35 7.97 10.81
CA LEU A 117 -0.72 7.14 9.79
C LEU A 117 -1.32 7.50 8.42
N GLY A 118 -0.74 8.48 7.74
CA GLY A 118 -1.26 9.04 6.50
C GLY A 118 -2.63 9.69 6.72
N ARG A 119 -3.69 9.04 6.22
CA ARG A 119 -5.08 9.49 6.32
C ARG A 119 -5.88 8.77 7.41
N LEU A 120 -5.26 7.82 8.12
CA LEU A 120 -5.83 7.18 9.29
C LEU A 120 -5.33 7.89 10.54
N ILE A 121 -6.24 8.22 11.44
CA ILE A 121 -5.92 8.84 12.73
C ILE A 121 -6.47 7.94 13.83
N TYR A 122 -5.60 7.53 14.75
CA TYR A 122 -5.97 6.78 15.94
C TYR A 122 -5.99 7.72 17.14
N GLU A 123 -7.15 7.90 17.76
CA GLU A 123 -7.32 8.57 19.05
C GLU A 123 -7.31 7.51 20.15
N VAL A 124 -6.14 7.35 20.78
CA VAL A 124 -5.87 6.37 21.83
C VAL A 124 -6.22 6.98 23.18
N ARG A 125 -7.24 6.44 23.85
CA ARG A 125 -7.79 7.03 25.08
C ARG A 125 -7.14 6.51 26.36
N ASP A 126 -6.62 5.29 26.36
CA ASP A 126 -6.00 4.68 27.53
C ASP A 126 -4.75 3.84 27.21
N GLN A 127 -4.05 3.43 28.26
CA GLN A 127 -2.81 2.67 28.15
C GLN A 127 -3.02 1.29 27.51
N HIS A 128 -4.15 0.62 27.75
CA HIS A 128 -4.44 -0.68 27.17
C HIS A 128 -4.60 -0.61 25.65
N ALA A 129 -5.32 0.41 25.16
CA ALA A 129 -5.46 0.62 23.71
C ALA A 129 -4.11 0.90 23.05
N LEU A 130 -3.25 1.69 23.71
CA LEU A 130 -1.89 1.95 23.22
C LEU A 130 -1.06 0.68 23.12
N VAL A 131 -1.02 -0.12 24.19
CA VAL A 131 -0.24 -1.37 24.24
C VAL A 131 -0.71 -2.35 23.17
N SER A 132 -2.03 -2.57 23.02
CA SER A 132 -2.56 -3.45 21.98
C SER A 132 -2.13 -3.02 20.58
N CYS A 133 -2.16 -1.71 20.28
CA CYS A 133 -1.73 -1.21 18.99
C CYS A 133 -0.22 -1.35 18.79
N MET A 134 0.59 -1.04 19.81
CA MET A 134 2.04 -1.21 19.74
C MET A 134 2.42 -2.66 19.43
N GLU A 135 1.83 -3.61 20.13
CA GLU A 135 2.06 -5.04 19.90
C GLU A 135 1.62 -5.43 18.49
N THR A 136 0.43 -5.00 18.07
CA THR A 136 -0.09 -5.27 16.73
C THR A 136 0.85 -4.79 15.62
N PHE A 137 1.32 -3.54 15.69
CA PHE A 137 2.20 -3.00 14.65
C PHE A 137 3.63 -3.53 14.72
N ARG A 138 4.10 -3.94 15.92
CA ARG A 138 5.35 -4.69 16.07
C ARG A 138 5.24 -6.07 15.40
N ASP A 139 4.14 -6.76 15.62
CA ASP A 139 3.91 -8.10 15.08
C ASP A 139 3.66 -8.05 13.57
N ALA A 140 2.97 -7.02 13.07
CA ALA A 140 2.80 -6.75 11.64
C ALA A 140 4.15 -6.48 10.96
N ARG A 141 5.05 -5.73 11.61
CA ARG A 141 6.43 -5.56 11.14
C ARG A 141 7.19 -6.88 11.09
N THR A 142 7.04 -7.73 12.10
CA THR A 142 7.66 -9.06 12.12
C THR A 142 7.11 -9.94 10.99
N MET A 143 5.78 -9.95 10.80
CA MET A 143 5.12 -10.64 9.70
C MET A 143 5.61 -10.14 8.34
N ALA A 144 5.73 -8.83 8.17
CA ALA A 144 6.24 -8.20 6.95
C ALA A 144 7.64 -8.68 6.57
N ARG A 145 8.54 -8.89 7.55
CA ARG A 145 9.88 -9.43 7.30
C ARG A 145 9.86 -10.87 6.80
N LEU A 146 8.86 -11.65 7.20
CA LEU A 146 8.67 -13.02 6.73
C LEU A 146 8.03 -13.03 5.34
N VAL A 147 6.97 -12.25 5.15
CA VAL A 147 6.14 -12.24 3.94
C VAL A 147 6.88 -11.63 2.75
N PHE A 148 7.47 -10.45 2.95
CA PHE A 148 8.21 -9.74 1.91
C PHE A 148 9.62 -10.29 1.85
N LYS A 149 9.85 -11.25 0.94
CA LYS A 149 11.22 -11.62 0.61
C LYS A 149 11.92 -10.36 0.10
N PRO A 150 13.09 -9.98 0.63
CA PRO A 150 13.92 -9.04 -0.10
C PRO A 150 14.09 -9.66 -1.49
N LYS A 151 13.73 -8.93 -2.55
CA LYS A 151 14.16 -9.30 -3.90
C LYS A 151 15.66 -9.47 -3.76
N ARG A 152 16.14 -10.72 -3.67
CA ARG A 152 17.57 -11.01 -3.83
C ARG A 152 17.89 -10.24 -5.07
N ALA A 153 18.73 -9.21 -4.96
CA ALA A 153 19.15 -8.45 -6.10
C ALA A 153 19.60 -9.50 -7.10
N THR A 154 18.76 -9.76 -8.09
CA THR A 154 19.15 -10.52 -9.25
C THR A 154 20.16 -9.60 -9.87
N ALA A 155 21.42 -9.82 -9.49
CA ALA A 155 22.56 -9.44 -10.29
C ALA A 155 22.14 -9.74 -11.74
N ARG A 156 22.08 -8.70 -12.57
CA ARG A 156 21.48 -8.63 -13.92
C ARG A 156 20.09 -7.98 -13.98
N ASN A 157 20.02 -6.68 -13.66
CA ASN A 157 19.35 -5.76 -14.56
C ASN A 157 20.35 -4.68 -14.97
N THR A 158 21.30 -5.09 -15.81
CA THR A 158 22.23 -4.20 -16.52
C THR A 158 21.54 -3.49 -17.70
N GLU A 159 20.26 -3.78 -17.98
CA GLU A 159 19.53 -3.17 -19.10
C GLU A 159 19.36 -1.64 -18.99
N PRO A 160 18.92 -1.04 -17.87
CA PRO A 160 18.80 0.42 -17.81
C PRO A 160 20.17 1.12 -17.85
N VAL A 161 21.22 0.49 -17.30
CA VAL A 161 22.59 1.02 -17.40
C VAL A 161 23.11 0.88 -18.83
N ARG A 162 22.89 -0.25 -19.50
CA ARG A 162 23.26 -0.46 -20.91
C ARG A 162 22.51 0.48 -21.85
N ALA A 163 21.21 0.68 -21.62
CA ALA A 163 20.40 1.64 -22.38
C ALA A 163 20.84 3.09 -22.14
N ALA A 164 21.27 3.44 -20.92
CA ALA A 164 21.86 4.74 -20.63
C ALA A 164 23.25 4.90 -21.29
N THR A 165 24.07 3.84 -21.30
CA THR A 165 25.39 3.87 -21.97
C THR A 165 25.26 3.92 -23.50
N GLU A 166 24.26 3.25 -24.09
CA GLU A 166 23.95 3.35 -25.53
C GLU A 166 23.36 4.72 -25.91
N ALA A 167 22.58 5.35 -25.02
CA ALA A 167 22.03 6.69 -25.26
C ALA A 167 23.05 7.83 -25.08
N LEU A 168 24.11 7.61 -24.29
CA LEU A 168 25.16 8.61 -24.00
C LEU A 168 26.46 8.38 -24.77
N GLY A 169 26.58 7.29 -25.52
CA GLY A 169 27.69 7.07 -26.43
C GLY A 169 27.63 8.04 -27.62
N PRO A 170 28.78 8.47 -28.17
CA PRO A 170 28.79 9.28 -29.39
C PRO A 170 28.08 8.52 -30.52
N PRO A 171 27.29 9.20 -31.37
CA PRO A 171 26.63 8.54 -32.49
C PRO A 171 27.69 7.88 -33.37
N THR A 172 27.68 6.55 -33.40
CA THR A 172 28.52 5.78 -34.32
C THR A 172 28.09 6.16 -35.73
N ASP A 173 28.93 6.90 -36.45
CA ASP A 173 28.71 7.25 -37.84
C ASP A 173 28.34 5.98 -38.62
N ALA A 174 27.09 5.94 -39.08
CA ALA A 174 26.57 4.84 -39.86
C ALA A 174 27.40 4.75 -41.15
N ALA A 175 28.20 3.69 -41.27
CA ALA A 175 28.92 3.37 -42.49
C ALA A 175 27.95 3.38 -43.70
N PRO A 176 28.39 3.87 -44.87
CA PRO A 176 27.51 4.04 -46.01
C PRO A 176 26.93 2.69 -46.45
N LYS A 177 25.60 2.61 -46.51
CA LYS A 177 24.85 1.50 -47.08
C LYS A 177 25.28 1.31 -48.53
N ARG A 178 26.09 0.27 -48.77
CA ARG A 178 26.46 -0.19 -50.10
C ARG A 178 25.17 -0.60 -50.83
N ALA A 179 24.84 0.12 -51.91
CA ALA A 179 23.70 -0.18 -52.75
C ALA A 179 23.82 -1.58 -53.34
N THR A 180 22.92 -2.48 -52.96
CA THR A 180 22.72 -3.78 -53.60
C THR A 180 21.73 -3.60 -54.74
N SER A 181 22.20 -3.79 -55.96
CA SER A 181 21.44 -3.71 -57.21
C SER A 181 20.21 -4.63 -57.22
N PRO A 182 19.11 -4.23 -57.89
CA PRO A 182 17.90 -5.05 -57.99
C PRO A 182 18.09 -6.17 -59.00
N ARG A 183 18.02 -7.43 -58.56
CA ARG A 183 17.94 -8.59 -59.45
C ARG A 183 16.48 -8.99 -59.61
N THR A 184 15.88 -8.47 -60.67
CA THR A 184 14.61 -8.88 -61.26
C THR A 184 14.68 -10.36 -61.67
N ARG A 185 13.73 -11.20 -61.22
CA ARG A 185 13.34 -12.46 -61.87
C ARG A 185 11.98 -12.95 -61.32
N PRO A 186 11.26 -13.83 -62.04
CA PRO A 186 9.90 -13.54 -62.43
C PRO A 186 8.85 -14.36 -61.67
N ARG A 187 7.69 -13.71 -61.57
CA ARG A 187 6.32 -14.21 -61.49
C ARG A 187 6.12 -15.65 -61.99
N THR A 188 5.69 -16.53 -61.08
CA THR A 188 4.85 -17.69 -61.40
C THR A 188 3.56 -17.56 -60.61
N THR A 189 2.49 -17.37 -61.37
CA THR A 189 1.08 -17.44 -61.00
C THR A 189 0.68 -18.86 -60.58
N GLN A 190 -0.11 -19.02 -59.52
CA GLN A 190 -1.27 -19.93 -59.49
C GLN A 190 -2.10 -19.76 -58.19
N PRO A 191 -3.40 -20.15 -58.19
CA PRO A 191 -4.47 -19.34 -57.59
C PRO A 191 -5.30 -20.08 -56.53
N ASP A 192 -6.20 -19.30 -55.93
CA ASP A 192 -7.51 -19.66 -55.37
C ASP A 192 -7.64 -20.87 -54.42
N ALA A 193 -7.97 -20.57 -53.18
CA ALA A 193 -9.05 -21.27 -52.49
C ALA A 193 -9.71 -20.34 -51.46
N ARG A 194 -10.82 -19.73 -51.89
CA ARG A 194 -11.89 -19.24 -51.02
C ARG A 194 -12.39 -20.37 -50.13
N GLN A 195 -12.65 -20.10 -48.85
CA GLN A 195 -13.91 -20.57 -48.27
C GLN A 195 -14.38 -19.68 -47.09
N PRO A 196 -15.68 -19.33 -47.06
CA PRO A 196 -16.28 -18.49 -46.03
C PRO A 196 -17.11 -19.29 -45.01
N HIS A 197 -17.52 -18.59 -43.95
CA HIS A 197 -18.82 -18.71 -43.25
C HIS A 197 -19.14 -19.90 -42.31
N ARG A 198 -19.33 -19.58 -41.01
CA ARG A 198 -20.46 -19.98 -40.12
C ARG A 198 -20.21 -19.32 -38.75
N ASP A 199 -20.99 -18.38 -38.23
CA ASP A 199 -22.43 -18.25 -37.97
C ASP A 199 -22.97 -19.07 -36.77
N ARG A 200 -23.50 -18.32 -35.79
CA ARG A 200 -24.64 -18.58 -34.87
C ARG A 200 -24.63 -19.68 -33.79
N ARG A 201 -24.85 -19.26 -32.53
CA ARG A 201 -26.05 -19.53 -31.65
C ARG A 201 -25.76 -19.13 -30.18
N GLN A 202 -26.25 -17.99 -29.70
CA GLN A 202 -27.35 -17.77 -28.73
C GLN A 202 -28.11 -18.96 -28.10
N THR A 203 -28.59 -18.67 -26.88
CA THR A 203 -29.73 -19.16 -26.06
C THR A 203 -29.47 -20.25 -25.00
N PRO A 204 -30.28 -20.33 -23.93
CA PRO A 204 -31.26 -19.36 -23.37
C PRO A 204 -30.82 -18.74 -22.03
#